data_AF-A0A550GMP2-F1
#
_entry.id   AF-A0A550GMP2-F1
#
_cell.length_a   1.000
_cell.length_b   1.000
_cell.length_c   1.000
_cell.angle_alpha   90.00
_cell.angle_beta   90.00
_cell.angle_gamma   90.00
#
_symmetry.space_group_name_H-M   'P 1'
#
loop_
_entity.id
_entity.type
_entity.pdbx_description
1 polymer ?
#
loop_
_entity_poly.entity_id
_entity_poly.type
_entity_poly.pdbx_seq_one_letter_code
_entity_poly.pdbx_strand_id
1 'polypeptide(L)'
;MEGEKYRRMLYDQVKELGLRNHVAFQNRFLSKMELIRYLQATDIYITPYPGKNQISSGTLIYALATGRAVVSTPYLHAKEVLNNGRGFLCDFNNPASIAEALEPLLSNENLKRETEAKAYEYTRSFIWSRVAKKYAALFNLVSKHIAEEYPIEISALET
;
A
#
# COMPACT_ATOMS: atom_id res chain seq x y z
N MET A 1 12.34 -6.13 23.04
CA MET A 1 11.63 -6.97 24.05
C MET A 1 10.12 -6.75 24.05
N GLU A 2 9.60 -5.58 23.65
CA GLU A 2 8.15 -5.30 23.59
C GLU A 2 7.40 -6.01 22.45
N GLY A 3 7.95 -6.01 21.23
CA GLY A 3 7.31 -6.70 20.09
C GLY A 3 7.15 -8.22 20.27
N GLU A 4 8.10 -8.85 20.95
CA GLU A 4 8.03 -10.28 21.30
C GLU A 4 6.94 -10.55 22.33
N LYS A 5 6.79 -9.67 23.34
CA LYS A 5 5.70 -9.74 24.32
C LYS A 5 4.34 -9.59 23.64
N TYR A 6 4.21 -8.61 22.74
CA TYR A 6 2.99 -8.39 21.98
C TYR A 6 2.65 -9.60 21.09
N ARG A 7 3.64 -10.18 20.39
CA ARG A 7 3.42 -11.37 19.57
C ARG A 7 2.93 -12.55 20.40
N ARG A 8 3.52 -12.82 21.58
CA ARG A 8 3.05 -13.90 22.47
C ARG A 8 1.61 -13.68 22.94
N MET A 9 1.27 -12.45 23.34
CA MET A 9 -0.10 -12.09 23.69
C MET A 9 -1.09 -12.41 22.55
N LEU A 10 -0.72 -12.13 21.29
CA LEU A 10 -1.56 -12.46 20.13
C LEU A 10 -1.70 -13.98 19.91
N TYR A 11 -0.64 -14.76 20.13
CA TYR A 11 -0.73 -16.23 20.06
C TYR A 11 -1.68 -16.80 21.13
N ASP A 12 -1.61 -16.28 22.35
CA ASP A 12 -2.49 -16.69 23.44
C ASP A 12 -3.94 -16.29 23.15
N GLN A 13 -4.18 -15.09 22.63
CA GLN A 13 -5.51 -14.64 22.23
C GLN A 13 -6.11 -15.53 21.11
N VAL A 14 -5.32 -15.91 20.10
CA VAL A 14 -5.77 -16.84 19.04
C VAL A 14 -6.12 -18.21 19.61
N LYS A 15 -5.35 -18.68 20.60
CA LYS A 15 -5.64 -19.94 21.32
C LYS A 15 -6.94 -19.85 22.11
N GLU A 16 -7.13 -18.79 22.89
CA GLU A 16 -8.32 -18.57 23.73
C GLU A 16 -9.60 -18.46 22.89
N LEU A 17 -9.51 -17.84 21.71
CA LEU A 17 -10.62 -17.73 20.76
C LEU A 17 -10.85 -19.00 19.91
N GLY A 18 -10.02 -20.03 20.04
CA GLY A 18 -10.15 -21.26 19.25
C GLY A 18 -9.80 -21.11 17.77
N LEU A 19 -9.07 -20.04 17.38
CA LEU A 19 -8.81 -19.67 15.98
C LEU A 19 -7.51 -20.24 15.39
N ARG A 20 -6.90 -21.23 16.04
CA ARG A 20 -5.57 -21.75 15.66
C ARG A 20 -5.49 -22.29 14.23
N ASN A 21 -6.60 -22.82 13.71
CA ASN A 21 -6.68 -23.34 12.33
C ASN A 21 -7.00 -22.25 11.29
N HIS A 22 -7.27 -21.02 11.73
CA HIS A 22 -7.68 -19.90 10.88
C HIS A 22 -6.64 -18.77 10.85
N VAL A 23 -5.65 -18.79 11.74
CA VAL A 23 -4.62 -17.74 11.83
C VAL A 23 -3.23 -18.35 11.71
N ALA A 24 -2.51 -17.95 10.66
CA ALA A 24 -1.11 -18.30 10.46
C ALA A 24 -0.21 -17.09 10.73
N PHE A 25 0.77 -17.25 11.63
CA PHE A 25 1.75 -16.21 11.95
C PHE A 25 3.04 -16.42 11.14
N GLN A 26 3.38 -15.45 10.29
CA GLN A 26 4.62 -15.48 9.53
C GLN A 26 5.75 -14.76 10.29
N ASN A 27 6.47 -15.49 11.15
CA ASN A 27 7.51 -14.92 12.01
C ASN A 27 8.91 -14.95 11.36
N ARG A 28 9.02 -14.40 10.15
CA ARG A 28 10.31 -14.19 9.46
C ARG A 28 10.21 -13.03 8.48
N PHE A 29 11.36 -12.47 8.13
CA PHE A 29 11.42 -11.52 7.02
C PHE A 29 11.16 -12.24 5.69
N LEU A 30 10.26 -11.68 4.89
CA LEU A 30 9.97 -12.16 3.54
C LEU A 30 10.87 -11.42 2.55
N SER A 31 11.42 -12.16 1.59
CA SER A 31 11.99 -11.53 0.40
C SER A 31 10.89 -10.83 -0.40
N LYS A 32 11.27 -9.88 -1.26
CA LYS A 32 10.31 -9.17 -2.12
C LYS A 32 9.47 -10.12 -2.98
N MET A 33 10.08 -11.18 -3.51
CA MET A 33 9.37 -12.19 -4.32
C MET A 33 8.38 -13.00 -3.50
N GLU A 34 8.70 -13.32 -2.24
CA GLU A 34 7.75 -13.99 -1.35
C GLU A 34 6.60 -13.07 -0.97
N LEU A 35 6.87 -11.81 -0.61
CA LEU A 35 5.83 -10.83 -0.31
C LEU A 35 4.84 -10.71 -1.48
N ILE A 36 5.33 -10.59 -2.71
CA ILE A 36 4.46 -10.52 -3.90
C ILE A 36 3.60 -11.78 -4.03
N ARG A 37 4.18 -12.97 -3.81
CA ARG A 37 3.41 -14.23 -3.85
C ARG A 37 2.33 -14.31 -2.77
N TYR A 38 2.64 -13.88 -1.55
CA TYR A 38 1.64 -13.79 -0.46
C TYR A 38 0.51 -12.84 -0.84
N LEU A 39 0.84 -11.65 -1.37
CA LEU A 39 -0.15 -10.69 -1.80
C LEU A 39 -1.01 -11.23 -2.95
N GLN A 40 -0.43 -11.92 -3.92
CA GLN A 40 -1.20 -12.56 -5.01
C GLN A 40 -2.14 -13.67 -4.51
N ALA A 41 -1.74 -14.38 -3.45
CA ALA A 41 -2.57 -15.40 -2.79
C ALA A 41 -3.59 -14.82 -1.79
N THR A 42 -3.56 -13.50 -1.55
CA THR A 42 -4.48 -12.80 -0.64
C THR A 42 -5.74 -12.40 -1.41
N ASP A 43 -6.92 -12.58 -0.80
CA ASP A 43 -8.17 -12.01 -1.29
C ASP A 43 -8.35 -10.55 -0.84
N ILE A 44 -8.18 -10.30 0.45
CA ILE A 44 -8.33 -8.97 1.05
C ILE A 44 -7.12 -8.69 1.96
N TYR A 45 -6.45 -7.58 1.72
CA TYR A 45 -5.32 -7.12 2.53
C TYR A 45 -5.80 -6.10 3.57
N ILE A 46 -5.31 -6.21 4.82
CA ILE A 46 -5.78 -5.37 5.93
C ILE A 46 -4.59 -4.67 6.60
N THR A 47 -4.69 -3.35 6.81
CA THR A 47 -3.70 -2.57 7.60
C THR A 47 -4.38 -1.78 8.72
N PRO A 48 -4.67 -2.40 9.88
CA PRO A 48 -5.39 -1.76 10.97
C PRO A 48 -4.42 -1.09 11.95
N TYR A 49 -3.69 -0.06 11.52
CA TYR A 49 -2.77 0.66 12.41
C TYR A 49 -3.53 1.31 13.58
N PRO A 50 -2.97 1.37 14.80
CA PRO A 50 -3.65 1.84 15.99
C PRO A 50 -3.81 3.37 16.06
N GLY A 51 -3.13 4.13 15.20
CA GLY A 51 -3.17 5.60 15.22
C GLY A 51 -2.79 6.26 13.90
N LYS A 52 -2.97 7.59 13.83
CA LYS A 52 -2.80 8.41 12.62
C LYS A 52 -1.35 8.77 12.29
N ASN A 53 -0.39 8.41 13.15
CA ASN A 53 1.01 8.81 13.01
C ASN A 53 1.70 8.18 11.79
N GLN A 54 1.07 7.20 11.13
CA GLN A 54 1.60 6.61 9.90
C GLN A 54 1.46 7.59 8.72
N ILE A 55 2.59 8.09 8.23
CA ILE A 55 2.61 9.01 7.09
C ILE A 55 2.42 8.25 5.77
N SER A 56 3.11 7.12 5.59
CA SER A 56 3.05 6.30 4.37
C SER A 56 3.12 4.82 4.69
N SER A 57 2.64 3.97 3.77
CA SER A 57 2.77 2.51 3.91
C SER A 57 3.15 1.90 2.57
N GLY A 58 4.39 1.39 2.49
CA GLY A 58 4.87 0.71 1.29
C GLY A 58 4.09 -0.58 1.01
N THR A 59 3.76 -1.34 2.05
CA THR A 59 3.04 -2.62 1.92
C THR A 59 1.61 -2.41 1.41
N LEU A 60 0.96 -1.30 1.79
CA LEU A 60 -0.32 -0.89 1.22
C LEU A 60 -0.23 -0.70 -0.30
N ILE A 61 0.79 0.03 -0.79
CA ILE A 61 0.97 0.21 -2.24
C ILE A 61 1.24 -1.12 -2.94
N TYR A 62 2.04 -2.01 -2.35
CA TYR A 62 2.25 -3.33 -2.95
C TYR A 62 0.94 -4.11 -3.10
N ALA A 63 0.07 -4.10 -2.09
CA ALA A 63 -1.22 -4.79 -2.14
C ALA A 63 -2.13 -4.23 -3.26
N LEU A 64 -2.24 -2.90 -3.34
CA LEU A 64 -3.00 -2.22 -4.40
C LEU A 64 -2.41 -2.49 -5.79
N ALA A 65 -1.08 -2.49 -5.92
CA ALA A 65 -0.37 -2.76 -7.17
C ALA A 65 -0.46 -4.23 -7.62
N THR A 66 -0.74 -5.15 -6.70
CA THR A 66 -1.12 -6.53 -7.01
C THR A 66 -2.61 -6.69 -7.27
N GLY A 67 -3.39 -5.60 -7.28
CA GLY A 67 -4.83 -5.61 -7.56
C GLY A 67 -5.61 -6.37 -6.49
N ARG A 68 -5.30 -6.12 -5.21
CA ARG A 68 -6.02 -6.71 -4.07
C ARG A 68 -6.99 -5.69 -3.49
N ALA A 69 -8.14 -6.17 -3.02
CA ALA A 69 -9.02 -5.36 -2.20
C ALA A 69 -8.32 -5.04 -0.87
N VAL A 70 -8.49 -3.81 -0.38
CA VAL A 70 -7.82 -3.35 0.84
C VAL A 70 -8.80 -2.74 1.83
N VAL A 71 -8.64 -3.11 3.10
CA VAL A 71 -9.25 -2.46 4.27
C VAL A 71 -8.17 -1.84 5.13
N SER A 72 -8.31 -0.58 5.54
CA SER A 72 -7.28 0.09 6.35
C SER A 72 -7.88 1.08 7.34
N THR A 73 -7.19 1.32 8.45
CA THR A 73 -7.50 2.50 9.28
C THR A 73 -7.15 3.80 8.54
N PRO A 74 -7.84 4.93 8.81
CA PRO A 74 -7.79 6.13 7.99
C PRO A 74 -6.62 7.05 8.38
N TYR A 75 -5.38 6.58 8.21
CA TYR A 75 -4.18 7.42 8.20
C TYR A 75 -4.03 8.15 6.85
N LEU A 76 -3.19 9.19 6.79
CA LEU A 76 -3.13 10.13 5.66
C LEU A 76 -3.03 9.41 4.30
N HIS A 77 -2.02 8.56 4.17
CA HIS A 77 -1.77 7.83 2.93
C HIS A 77 -2.89 6.83 2.60
N ALA A 78 -3.47 6.12 3.58
CA ALA A 78 -4.62 5.24 3.33
C ALA A 78 -5.84 6.01 2.80
N LYS A 79 -6.15 7.18 3.37
CA LYS A 79 -7.25 8.02 2.89
C LYS A 79 -7.05 8.41 1.42
N GLU A 80 -5.83 8.79 1.05
CA GLU A 80 -5.51 9.19 -0.32
C GLU A 80 -5.68 8.04 -1.32
N VAL A 81 -5.04 6.90 -1.04
CA VAL A 81 -4.94 5.81 -2.01
C VAL A 81 -6.20 4.95 -2.09
N LEU A 82 -7.02 4.90 -1.03
CA LEU A 82 -8.26 4.13 -1.01
C LEU A 82 -9.51 4.93 -1.43
N ASN A 83 -9.39 6.25 -1.61
CA ASN A 83 -10.51 7.10 -2.04
C ASN A 83 -11.08 6.66 -3.42
N ASN A 84 -12.26 7.13 -3.82
CA ASN A 84 -12.89 6.78 -5.10
C ASN A 84 -13.13 5.28 -5.29
N GLY A 85 -13.45 4.56 -4.21
CA GLY A 85 -13.78 3.13 -4.25
C GLY A 85 -12.58 2.21 -4.51
N ARG A 86 -11.36 2.66 -4.19
CA ARG A 86 -10.12 1.87 -4.30
C ARG A 86 -9.82 1.01 -3.07
N GLY A 87 -10.72 1.03 -2.10
CA GLY A 87 -10.71 0.19 -0.91
C GLY A 87 -11.69 0.72 0.12
N PHE A 88 -11.62 0.17 1.32
CA PHE A 88 -12.51 0.48 2.43
C PHE A 88 -11.71 0.99 3.63
N LEU A 89 -12.32 1.89 4.40
CA LEU A 89 -11.73 2.41 5.63
C LEU A 89 -12.48 1.83 6.82
N CYS A 90 -11.75 1.52 7.89
CA CYS A 90 -12.29 1.06 9.17
C CYS A 90 -11.78 1.94 10.32
N ASP A 91 -12.48 1.98 11.44
CA ASP A 91 -12.10 2.82 12.56
C ASP A 91 -10.87 2.33 13.33
N PHE A 92 -10.13 3.27 13.91
CA PHE A 92 -9.01 2.97 14.79
C PHE A 92 -9.47 2.22 16.03
N ASN A 93 -8.77 1.15 16.39
CA ASN A 93 -9.02 0.36 17.60
C ASN A 93 -10.46 -0.19 17.69
N ASN A 94 -11.10 -0.46 16.54
CA ASN A 94 -12.46 -0.97 16.47
C ASN A 94 -12.54 -2.24 15.59
N PRO A 95 -12.50 -3.44 16.20
CA PRO A 95 -12.62 -4.70 15.47
C PRO A 95 -13.95 -4.86 14.72
N ALA A 96 -15.05 -4.33 15.25
CA ALA A 96 -16.36 -4.41 14.61
C ALA A 96 -16.39 -3.62 13.29
N SER A 97 -15.77 -2.44 13.27
CA SER A 97 -15.64 -1.63 12.04
C SER A 97 -14.78 -2.33 10.97
N ILE A 98 -13.78 -3.14 11.36
CA ILE A 98 -13.05 -3.98 10.41
C ILE A 98 -14.00 -5.02 9.78
N ALA A 99 -14.81 -5.70 10.59
CA ALA A 99 -15.76 -6.70 10.10
C ALA A 99 -16.81 -6.06 9.15
N GLU A 100 -17.37 -4.91 9.53
CA GLU A 100 -18.33 -4.15 8.70
C GLU A 100 -17.72 -3.74 7.35
N ALA A 101 -16.45 -3.33 7.33
CA ALA A 101 -15.74 -2.98 6.10
C ALA A 101 -15.41 -4.20 5.23
N LEU A 102 -15.28 -5.39 5.82
CA LEU A 102 -15.01 -6.65 5.10
C LEU A 102 -16.27 -7.27 4.51
N GLU A 103 -17.41 -7.17 5.19
CA GLU A 103 -18.68 -7.77 4.78
C GLU A 103 -19.06 -7.52 3.31
N PRO A 104 -19.04 -6.29 2.78
CA PRO A 104 -19.38 -6.05 1.37
C PRO A 104 -18.37 -6.66 0.39
N LEU A 105 -17.09 -6.75 0.77
CA LEU A 105 -16.05 -7.37 -0.06
C LEU A 105 -16.15 -8.90 -0.08
N LEU A 106 -16.61 -9.51 1.02
CA LEU A 106 -16.78 -10.96 1.15
C LEU A 106 -18.10 -11.45 0.55
N SER A 107 -19.18 -10.66 0.65
CA SER A 107 -20.52 -11.03 0.19
C SER A 107 -20.81 -10.66 -1.27
N ASN A 108 -20.07 -9.73 -1.86
CA ASN A 108 -20.30 -9.25 -3.23
C ASN A 108 -19.02 -9.30 -4.08
N GLU A 109 -18.91 -10.37 -4.87
CA GLU A 109 -17.74 -10.59 -5.74
C GLU A 109 -17.57 -9.49 -6.81
N ASN A 110 -18.67 -8.95 -7.35
CA ASN A 110 -18.61 -7.89 -8.36
C ASN A 110 -18.05 -6.60 -7.76
N LEU A 111 -18.50 -6.23 -6.57
CA LEU A 111 -17.97 -5.08 -5.85
C LEU A 111 -16.48 -5.26 -5.54
N LYS A 112 -16.08 -6.46 -5.06
CA LYS A 112 -14.67 -6.78 -4.80
C LYS A 112 -13.82 -6.57 -6.06
N ARG A 113 -14.23 -7.16 -7.19
CA ARG A 113 -13.52 -7.04 -8.48
C ARG A 113 -13.44 -5.61 -8.99
N GLU A 114 -14.51 -4.83 -8.83
CA GLU A 114 -14.52 -3.41 -9.20
C GLU A 114 -13.53 -2.60 -8.35
N THR A 115 -13.52 -2.82 -7.03
CA THR A 115 -12.57 -2.20 -6.11
C THR A 115 -11.12 -2.57 -6.46
N GLU A 116 -10.86 -3.85 -6.72
CA GLU A 116 -9.54 -4.36 -7.14
C GLU A 116 -9.06 -3.73 -8.45
N ALA A 117 -9.95 -3.59 -9.44
CA ALA A 117 -9.63 -2.99 -10.72
C ALA A 117 -9.26 -1.50 -10.57
N LYS A 118 -10.05 -0.73 -9.80
CA LYS A 118 -9.77 0.68 -9.51
C LYS A 118 -8.44 0.85 -8.77
N ALA A 119 -8.18 0.00 -7.78
CA ALA A 119 -6.92 0.00 -7.03
C ALA A 119 -5.71 -0.28 -7.94
N TYR A 120 -5.81 -1.32 -8.77
CA TYR A 120 -4.76 -1.69 -9.71
C TYR A 120 -4.49 -0.59 -10.74
N GLU A 121 -5.55 -0.03 -11.33
CA GLU A 121 -5.44 1.04 -12.33
C GLU A 121 -4.72 2.28 -11.76
N TYR A 122 -5.12 2.71 -10.57
CA TYR A 122 -4.53 3.88 -9.92
C TYR A 122 -3.02 3.74 -9.70
N THR A 123 -2.58 2.56 -9.24
CA THR A 123 -1.17 2.30 -8.96
C THR A 123 -0.32 2.14 -10.23
N ARG A 124 -0.92 2.03 -11.42
CA ARG A 124 -0.14 1.90 -12.66
C ARG A 124 0.80 3.07 -12.89
N SER A 125 0.40 4.26 -12.46
CA SER A 125 1.20 5.47 -12.56
C SER A 125 2.39 5.51 -11.59
N PHE A 126 2.42 4.63 -10.58
CA PHE A 126 3.44 4.59 -9.53
C PHE A 126 4.65 3.74 -9.88
N ILE A 127 4.56 2.99 -10.98
CA ILE A 127 5.65 2.13 -11.44
C ILE A 127 6.89 2.96 -11.70
N TRP A 128 8.03 2.47 -11.23
CA TRP A 128 9.26 3.24 -11.20
C TRP A 128 9.71 3.74 -12.57
N SER A 129 9.50 2.95 -13.63
CA SER A 129 9.77 3.39 -15.01
C SER A 129 8.90 4.56 -15.46
N ARG A 130 7.66 4.69 -14.96
CA ARG A 130 6.79 5.85 -15.22
C ARG A 130 7.19 7.06 -14.39
N VAL A 131 7.54 6.84 -13.11
CA VAL A 131 8.04 7.91 -12.24
C VAL A 131 9.33 8.49 -12.81
N ALA A 132 10.29 7.64 -13.18
CA ALA A 132 11.55 8.05 -13.80
C ALA A 132 11.33 8.89 -15.07
N LYS A 133 10.37 8.51 -15.94
CA LYS A 133 10.00 9.30 -17.13
C LYS A 133 9.46 10.69 -16.76
N LYS A 134 8.63 10.80 -15.72
CA LYS A 134 8.12 12.09 -15.24
C LYS A 134 9.25 12.99 -14.73
N TYR A 135 10.17 12.44 -13.96
CA TYR A 135 11.35 13.18 -13.48
C TYR A 135 12.26 13.61 -14.64
N ALA A 136 12.54 12.72 -15.60
CA ALA A 136 13.33 13.07 -16.77
C ALA A 136 12.68 14.19 -17.60
N ALA A 137 11.35 14.17 -17.76
CA ALA A 137 10.62 15.24 -18.44
C ALA A 137 10.72 16.57 -17.68
N LEU A 138 10.59 16.54 -16.35
CA LEU A 138 10.75 17.72 -15.51
C LEU A 138 12.16 18.31 -15.60
N PHE A 139 13.20 17.46 -15.56
CA PHE A 139 14.59 17.92 -15.69
C PHE A 139 14.83 18.55 -17.06
N ASN A 140 14.34 17.93 -18.14
CA ASN A 140 14.44 18.53 -19.48
C ASN A 140 13.73 19.89 -19.58
N LEU A 141 12.57 20.05 -18.94
CA LEU A 141 11.84 21.32 -18.92
C LEU A 141 12.65 22.41 -18.19
N VAL A 142 13.15 22.10 -16.99
CA VAL A 142 13.93 23.06 -16.18
C VAL A 142 15.26 23.39 -16.85
N SER A 143 15.95 22.42 -17.44
CA SER A 143 17.21 22.65 -18.15
C SER A 143 17.04 23.56 -19.37
N LYS A 144 15.95 23.42 -20.13
CA LYS A 144 15.65 24.33 -21.25
C LYS A 144 15.37 25.74 -20.76
N HIS A 145 14.58 25.89 -19.70
CA HIS A 145 14.28 27.21 -19.14
C HIS A 145 15.54 27.92 -18.63
N ILE A 146 16.43 27.20 -17.93
CA ILE A 146 17.71 27.76 -17.47
C ILE A 146 18.58 28.15 -18.67
N ALA A 147 18.62 27.34 -19.74
CA ALA A 147 19.38 27.69 -20.93
C ALA A 147 18.82 28.90 -21.68
N GLU A 148 17.50 29.12 -21.64
CA GLU A 148 16.82 30.30 -22.20
C GLU A 148 17.04 31.56 -21.36
N GLU A 149 16.98 31.45 -20.02
CA GLU A 149 17.10 32.56 -19.08
C GLU A 149 18.57 32.96 -18.80
N TYR A 150 19.47 31.97 -18.80
CA TYR A 150 20.90 32.12 -18.61
C TYR A 150 21.66 31.27 -19.63
N PRO A 151 21.84 31.75 -20.88
CA PRO A 151 22.61 31.04 -21.88
C PRO A 151 24.04 30.87 -21.39
N ILE A 152 24.38 29.65 -20.98
CA ILE A 152 25.75 29.30 -20.62
C ILE A 152 26.53 29.14 -21.93
N GLU A 153 27.49 30.03 -22.19
CA GLU A 153 28.51 29.78 -23.20
C GLU A 153 29.35 28.59 -22.74
N ILE A 154 29.05 27.41 -23.28
CA ILE A 154 29.99 26.29 -23.22
C ILE A 154 31.11 26.66 -24.19
N SER A 155 32.14 27.35 -23.71
CA SER A 155 33.41 27.35 -24.42
C SER A 155 33.85 25.89 -24.46
N ALA A 156 33.84 25.32 -25.67
CA ALA A 156 34.46 24.04 -25.91
C ALA A 156 35.88 24.14 -25.32
N LEU A 157 36.20 23.26 -24.38
CA LEU A 157 37.59 23.01 -24.02
C LEU A 157 38.27 22.55 -25.32
N GLU A 158 38.93 23.49 -25.99
CA GLU A 158 39.82 23.20 -27.09
C GLU A 158 40.98 22.37 -26.55
N THR A 159 41.06 21.15 -27.11
CA THR A 159 42.20 20.20 -27.13
C THR A 159 42.68 19.58 -25.82
#